data_AF-A0A522DUR9-F1
#
_entry.id   AF-A0A522DUR9-F1
#
_cell.length_a   1.000
_cell.length_b   1.000
_cell.length_c   1.000
_cell.angle_alpha   90.00
_cell.angle_beta   90.00
_cell.angle_gamma   90.00
#
_symmetry.space_group_name_H-M   'P 1'
#
loop_
_entity.id
_entity.type
_entity.pdbx_description
1 polymer ?
#
loop_
_entity_poly.entity_id
_entity_poly.type
_entity_poly.pdbx_seq_one_letter_code
_entity_poly.pdbx_strand_id
1 'polypeptide(L)'
;MAVAQSWAYKGRDASGKVVKGTLDAPSEAAVTSRLRTIGVTPISIVEGSATGLNAEINIGFLEKGVGLKDLAIMSRQMATMIGAGILLLQALNILAEQTESKLLGKTLKSVRADVEAGTALSVAMGKFPLVFPPLMLSLIRAGEAGELSRNPP
;
A
#
# COMPACT_ATOMS: atom_id res chain seq x y z
N MET A 1 39.29 12.44 -2.65
CA MET A 1 38.46 12.22 -3.86
C MET A 1 37.09 11.77 -3.38
N ALA A 2 36.02 12.52 -3.67
CA ALA A 2 34.67 12.12 -3.25
C ALA A 2 34.16 11.02 -4.17
N VAL A 3 33.80 9.87 -3.61
CA VAL A 3 33.28 8.72 -4.34
C VAL A 3 31.87 9.10 -4.84
N ALA A 4 31.61 8.93 -6.14
CA ALA A 4 30.26 9.12 -6.67
C ALA A 4 29.36 7.99 -6.15
N GLN A 5 28.30 8.36 -5.44
CA GLN A 5 27.29 7.43 -4.95
C GLN A 5 26.00 7.64 -5.72
N SER A 6 25.20 6.59 -5.90
CA SER A 6 23.91 6.72 -6.56
C SER A 6 22.84 7.17 -5.55
N TRP A 7 21.98 8.07 -5.97
CA TRP A 7 20.92 8.63 -5.15
C TRP A 7 19.59 8.48 -5.88
N ALA A 8 18.59 7.93 -5.20
CA ALA A 8 17.22 7.91 -5.69
C ALA A 8 16.54 9.24 -5.34
N TYR A 9 15.84 9.83 -6.29
CA TYR A 9 15.12 11.08 -6.07
C TYR A 9 13.67 11.01 -6.54
N LYS A 10 12.84 11.83 -5.90
CA LYS A 10 11.50 12.19 -6.33
C LYS A 10 11.39 13.71 -6.31
N GLY A 11 10.90 14.29 -7.39
CA GLY A 11 10.66 15.72 -7.47
C GLY A 11 9.44 16.06 -8.32
N ARG A 12 9.12 17.35 -8.41
CA ARG A 12 8.12 17.88 -9.35
C ARG A 12 8.82 18.67 -10.43
N ASP A 13 8.47 18.40 -11.68
CA ASP A 13 8.88 19.25 -12.79
C ASP A 13 8.08 20.58 -12.82
N ALA A 14 8.44 21.47 -13.74
CA ALA A 14 7.77 22.77 -13.91
C ALA A 14 6.28 22.66 -14.28
N SER A 15 5.82 21.50 -14.79
CA SER A 15 4.40 21.22 -15.07
C SER A 15 3.63 20.71 -13.85
N GLY A 16 4.32 20.54 -12.71
CA GLY A 16 3.75 19.98 -11.49
C GLY A 16 3.67 18.45 -11.49
N LYS A 17 4.16 17.78 -12.53
CA LYS A 17 4.18 16.32 -12.63
C LYS A 17 5.31 15.77 -11.77
N VAL A 18 5.01 14.69 -11.04
CA VAL A 18 5.98 14.02 -10.18
C VAL A 18 6.89 13.15 -11.05
N VAL A 19 8.18 13.42 -10.97
CA VAL A 19 9.25 12.67 -11.65
C VAL A 19 10.10 11.93 -10.62
N LYS A 20 10.57 10.74 -10.98
CA LYS A 20 11.43 9.89 -10.15
C LYS A 20 12.59 9.39 -10.99
N GLY A 21 13.75 9.21 -10.37
CA GLY A 21 14.91 8.66 -11.04
C GLY A 21 16.04 8.37 -10.07
N THR A 22 17.16 7.91 -10.61
CA THR A 22 18.43 7.80 -9.90
C THR A 22 19.43 8.80 -10.49
N LEU A 23 20.34 9.29 -9.66
CA LEU A 23 21.36 10.23 -10.07
C LEU A 23 22.63 10.01 -9.25
N ASP A 24 23.77 9.93 -9.94
CA ASP A 24 25.06 9.79 -9.27
C ASP A 24 25.59 11.16 -8.82
N ALA A 25 25.91 11.27 -7.54
CA ALA A 25 26.41 12.48 -6.92
C ALA A 25 27.27 12.16 -5.68
N PRO A 26 28.21 13.05 -5.33
CA PRO A 26 29.03 12.88 -4.13
C PRO A 26 28.29 13.25 -2.83
N SER A 27 27.12 13.89 -2.90
CA SER A 27 26.31 14.29 -1.74
C SER A 27 24.88 14.65 -2.11
N GLU A 28 23.97 14.63 -1.13
CA GLU A 28 22.58 15.10 -1.28
C GLU A 28 22.48 16.55 -1.79
N ALA A 29 23.39 17.43 -1.34
CA ALA A 29 23.44 18.81 -1.80
C ALA A 29 23.76 18.91 -3.31
N ALA A 30 24.62 18.02 -3.82
CA ALA A 30 24.93 17.94 -5.24
C ALA A 30 23.75 17.36 -6.05
N VAL A 31 22.98 16.42 -5.49
CA VAL A 31 21.72 15.94 -6.10
C VAL A 31 20.71 17.07 -6.20
N THR A 32 20.46 17.77 -5.10
CA THR A 32 19.53 18.91 -5.02
C THR A 32 19.86 19.97 -6.06
N SER A 33 21.15 20.32 -6.19
CA SER A 33 21.61 21.32 -7.15
C SER A 33 21.37 20.87 -8.59
N ARG A 34 21.68 19.61 -8.92
CA ARG A 34 21.42 19.05 -10.26
C ARG A 34 19.93 18.98 -10.58
N LEU A 35 19.09 18.58 -9.63
CA LEU A 35 17.63 18.54 -9.80
C LEU A 35 17.07 19.92 -10.11
N ARG A 36 17.52 20.96 -9.39
CA ARG A 36 17.14 22.34 -9.67
C ARG A 36 17.56 22.78 -11.08
N THR A 37 18.75 22.42 -11.53
CA THR A 37 19.23 22.75 -12.89
C THR A 37 18.37 22.14 -13.99
N ILE A 38 17.85 20.92 -13.79
CA ILE A 38 16.95 20.26 -14.75
C ILE A 38 15.47 20.65 -14.56
N GLY A 39 15.18 21.69 -13.76
CA GLY A 39 13.81 22.18 -13.55
C GLY A 39 12.95 21.26 -12.67
N VAL A 40 13.59 20.41 -11.87
CA VAL A 40 12.92 19.48 -10.95
C VAL A 40 13.10 19.98 -9.51
N THR A 41 12.00 20.31 -8.86
CA THR A 41 11.98 20.65 -7.43
C THR A 41 12.01 19.36 -6.60
N PRO A 42 13.05 19.10 -5.79
CA PRO A 42 13.15 17.88 -5.01
C PRO A 42 12.08 17.83 -3.91
N ILE A 43 11.45 16.66 -3.77
CA ILE A 43 10.49 16.33 -2.72
C ILE A 43 11.11 15.33 -1.74
N SER A 44 11.91 14.38 -2.25
CA SER A 44 12.68 13.44 -1.42
C SER A 44 13.94 13.02 -2.15
N ILE A 45 15.04 12.89 -1.41
CA ILE A 45 16.31 12.37 -1.89
C ILE A 45 16.74 11.29 -0.90
N VAL A 46 17.13 10.12 -1.41
CA VAL A 46 17.53 8.97 -0.60
C VAL A 46 18.81 8.38 -1.18
N GLU A 47 19.76 8.08 -0.30
CA GLU A 47 21.00 7.41 -0.64
C GLU A 47 20.71 5.93 -0.97
N GLY A 48 21.09 5.47 -2.17
CA GLY A 48 20.79 4.11 -2.61
C GLY A 48 21.99 3.53 -3.36
N SER A 49 22.62 2.50 -2.81
CA SER A 49 23.72 1.81 -3.49
C SER A 49 23.26 1.26 -4.84
N ALA A 50 23.86 1.75 -5.92
CA ALA A 50 23.77 1.12 -7.23
C ALA A 50 24.55 -0.19 -7.23
N THR A 51 23.95 -1.24 -6.70
CA THR A 51 24.43 -2.63 -6.84
C THR A 51 23.24 -3.50 -7.23
N GLY A 52 23.06 -3.68 -8.53
CA GLY A 52 22.18 -4.70 -9.09
C GLY A 52 21.24 -4.17 -10.16
N LEU A 53 21.46 -4.65 -11.37
CA LEU A 53 20.70 -4.40 -12.61
C LEU A 53 19.21 -4.83 -12.57
N ASN A 54 18.66 -5.15 -11.38
CA ASN A 54 17.26 -5.50 -11.12
C ASN A 54 16.87 -5.21 -9.66
N ALA A 55 17.39 -4.15 -9.05
CA ALA A 55 16.84 -3.68 -7.78
C ALA A 55 15.53 -2.94 -8.08
N GLU A 56 14.40 -3.66 -7.98
CA GLU A 56 13.10 -3.03 -7.73
C GLU A 56 13.33 -1.94 -6.69
N ILE A 57 13.22 -0.68 -7.12
CA ILE A 57 13.30 0.49 -6.26
C ILE A 57 12.04 0.44 -5.38
N ASN A 58 12.09 -0.40 -4.35
CA ASN A 58 11.07 -0.57 -3.35
C ASN A 58 11.23 0.58 -2.36
N ILE A 59 10.99 1.80 -2.85
CA ILE A 59 10.81 2.96 -1.99
C ILE A 59 9.48 2.71 -1.27
N GLY A 60 9.52 1.98 -0.17
CA GLY A 60 8.35 1.64 0.65
C GLY A 60 7.58 2.86 1.18
N PHE A 61 8.16 4.05 1.07
CA PHE A 61 7.49 5.33 1.38
C PHE A 61 6.63 5.88 0.22
N LEU A 62 6.70 5.28 -0.96
CA LEU A 62 6.06 5.73 -2.19
C LEU A 62 4.97 4.78 -2.70
N GLU A 63 4.70 3.70 -1.97
CA GLU A 63 3.53 2.87 -2.21
C GLU A 63 2.29 3.72 -1.92
N LYS A 64 1.69 4.25 -2.99
CA LYS A 64 0.32 4.75 -2.92
C LYS A 64 -0.52 3.61 -2.36
N GLY A 65 -1.13 3.83 -1.19
CA GLY A 65 -2.14 2.94 -0.64
C GLY A 65 -3.28 2.71 -1.64
N VAL A 66 -4.22 1.88 -1.23
CA VAL A 66 -5.39 1.59 -2.06
C VAL A 66 -6.29 2.82 -2.17
N GLY A 67 -6.80 3.10 -3.37
CA GLY A 67 -7.67 4.25 -3.60
C GLY A 67 -9.02 4.10 -2.90
N LEU A 68 -9.64 5.21 -2.50
CA LEU A 68 -10.95 5.19 -1.84
C LEU A 68 -12.03 4.49 -2.68
N LYS A 69 -11.97 4.64 -4.02
CA LYS A 69 -12.88 3.96 -4.95
C LYS A 69 -12.77 2.44 -4.83
N ASP A 70 -11.56 1.90 -4.80
CA ASP A 70 -11.34 0.45 -4.72
C ASP A 70 -11.81 -0.10 -3.37
N LEU A 71 -11.54 0.61 -2.27
CA LEU A 71 -12.04 0.25 -0.94
C LEU A 71 -13.58 0.29 -0.87
N ALA A 72 -14.22 1.27 -1.50
CA ALA A 72 -15.67 1.39 -1.55
C ALA A 72 -16.31 0.25 -2.36
N ILE A 73 -15.71 -0.10 -3.52
CA ILE A 73 -16.16 -1.23 -4.34
C ILE A 73 -16.00 -2.54 -3.57
N MET A 74 -14.83 -2.78 -2.98
CA MET A 74 -14.56 -3.96 -2.18
C MET A 74 -15.55 -4.09 -1.03
N SER A 75 -15.82 -2.99 -0.30
CA SER A 75 -16.73 -3.01 0.86
C SER A 75 -18.15 -3.34 0.42
N ARG A 76 -18.61 -2.77 -0.70
CA ARG A 76 -19.94 -3.05 -1.26
C ARG A 76 -20.08 -4.49 -1.71
N GLN A 77 -19.09 -5.00 -2.46
CA GLN A 77 -19.08 -6.39 -2.92
C GLN A 77 -19.06 -7.36 -1.73
N MET A 78 -18.22 -7.11 -0.73
CA MET A 78 -18.18 -7.88 0.50
C MET A 78 -19.56 -7.89 1.18
N ALA A 79 -20.17 -6.73 1.39
CA ALA A 79 -21.48 -6.62 2.03
C ALA A 79 -22.57 -7.38 1.25
N THR A 80 -22.57 -7.30 -0.09
CA THR A 80 -23.51 -8.07 -0.93
C THR A 80 -23.32 -9.58 -0.74
N MET A 81 -22.08 -10.06 -0.73
CA MET A 81 -21.78 -11.48 -0.59
C MET A 81 -22.15 -12.00 0.81
N ILE A 82 -21.76 -11.28 1.87
CA ILE A 82 -22.13 -11.64 3.24
C ILE A 82 -23.65 -11.60 3.42
N GLY A 83 -24.33 -10.58 2.88
CA GLY A 83 -25.80 -10.48 2.90
C GLY A 83 -26.50 -11.61 2.13
N ALA A 84 -25.84 -12.21 1.14
CA ALA A 84 -26.31 -13.39 0.42
C ALA A 84 -25.95 -14.72 1.10
N GLY A 85 -25.32 -14.69 2.28
CA GLY A 85 -24.92 -15.88 3.03
C GLY A 85 -23.62 -16.54 2.56
N ILE A 86 -22.82 -15.86 1.74
CA ILE A 86 -21.51 -16.37 1.32
C ILE A 86 -20.55 -16.30 2.52
N LEU A 87 -19.80 -17.38 2.74
CA LEU A 87 -18.82 -17.46 3.81
C LEU A 87 -17.71 -16.40 3.64
N LEU A 88 -17.27 -15.81 4.76
CA LEU A 88 -16.26 -14.74 4.77
C LEU A 88 -14.97 -15.13 4.01
N LEU A 89 -14.45 -16.34 4.23
CA LEU A 89 -13.25 -16.82 3.54
C LEU A 89 -13.44 -16.89 2.02
N GLN A 90 -14.63 -17.30 1.57
CA GLN A 90 -14.96 -17.36 0.15
C GLN A 90 -15.12 -15.95 -0.44
N ALA A 91 -15.80 -15.05 0.29
CA ALA A 91 -15.93 -13.65 -0.10
C ALA A 91 -14.56 -12.97 -0.23
N LEU A 92 -13.66 -13.17 0.72
CA LEU A 92 -12.28 -12.68 0.66
C LEU A 92 -11.52 -13.21 -0.56
N ASN A 93 -11.70 -14.49 -0.90
CA ASN A 93 -11.08 -15.07 -2.09
C ASN A 93 -11.60 -14.41 -3.38
N ILE A 94 -12.92 -14.28 -3.52
CA ILE A 94 -13.56 -13.67 -4.69
C ILE A 94 -13.09 -12.22 -4.85
N LEU A 95 -13.08 -11.42 -3.78
CA LEU A 95 -12.60 -10.04 -3.82
C LEU A 95 -11.14 -9.94 -4.22
N ALA A 96 -10.30 -10.85 -3.71
CA ALA A 96 -8.88 -10.88 -4.04
C ALA A 96 -8.60 -11.21 -5.51
N GLU A 97 -9.47 -11.99 -6.15
CA GLU A 97 -9.39 -12.35 -7.56
C GLU A 97 -9.99 -11.28 -8.49
N GLN A 98 -11.03 -10.57 -8.04
CA GLN A 98 -11.77 -9.60 -8.87
C GLN A 98 -11.24 -8.15 -8.79
N THR A 99 -10.48 -7.80 -7.75
CA THR A 99 -9.95 -6.44 -7.60
C THR A 99 -8.95 -6.07 -8.70
N GLU A 100 -9.12 -4.89 -9.30
CA GLU A 100 -8.15 -4.32 -10.25
C GLU A 100 -6.86 -3.83 -9.53
N SER A 101 -6.96 -3.51 -8.24
CA SER A 101 -5.82 -3.10 -7.42
C SER A 101 -4.98 -4.32 -7.02
N LYS A 102 -3.79 -4.44 -7.60
CA LYS A 102 -2.82 -5.49 -7.28
C LYS A 102 -2.43 -5.51 -5.80
N LEU A 103 -2.27 -4.32 -5.20
CA LEU A 103 -1.96 -4.18 -3.78
C LEU A 103 -3.12 -4.73 -2.94
N LEU A 104 -4.35 -4.30 -3.23
CA LEU A 104 -5.53 -4.79 -2.51
C LEU A 104 -5.69 -6.31 -2.65
N GLY A 105 -5.50 -6.86 -3.85
CA GLY A 105 -5.60 -8.30 -4.08
C GLY A 105 -4.58 -9.11 -3.28
N LYS A 106 -3.31 -8.67 -3.24
CA LYS A 106 -2.28 -9.28 -2.38
C LYS A 106 -2.65 -9.18 -0.90
N THR A 107 -3.09 -8.01 -0.46
CA THR A 107 -3.51 -7.79 0.93
C THR A 107 -4.67 -8.69 1.33
N LEU A 108 -5.71 -8.80 0.50
CA LEU A 108 -6.87 -9.65 0.76
C LEU A 108 -6.51 -11.14 0.84
N LYS A 109 -5.56 -11.62 0.02
CA LYS A 109 -5.04 -13.00 0.14
C LYS A 109 -4.36 -13.23 1.49
N SER A 110 -3.56 -12.27 1.95
CA SER A 110 -2.92 -12.38 3.26
C SER A 110 -3.93 -12.32 4.40
N VAL A 111 -4.92 -11.43 4.31
CA VAL A 111 -6.02 -11.35 5.29
C VAL A 111 -6.81 -12.66 5.32
N ARG A 112 -7.11 -13.26 4.15
CA ARG A 112 -7.78 -14.56 4.06
C ARG A 112 -7.00 -15.65 4.80
N ALA A 113 -5.69 -15.74 4.56
CA ALA A 113 -4.84 -16.73 5.21
C ALA A 113 -4.81 -16.57 6.74
N ASP A 114 -4.76 -15.33 7.23
CA ASP A 114 -4.81 -15.05 8.68
C ASP A 114 -6.16 -15.45 9.29
N VAL A 115 -7.26 -15.15 8.61
CA VAL A 115 -8.63 -15.51 9.07
C VAL A 115 -8.84 -17.02 9.01
N GLU A 116 -8.31 -17.69 7.99
CA GLU A 116 -8.31 -19.15 7.86
C GLU A 116 -7.54 -19.81 9.03
N ALA A 117 -6.49 -19.15 9.52
CA ALA A 117 -5.75 -19.56 10.72
C ALA A 117 -6.45 -19.18 12.05
N GLY A 118 -7.64 -18.60 12.02
CA GLY A 118 -8.43 -18.23 13.20
C GLY A 118 -8.17 -16.82 13.74
N THR A 119 -7.43 -15.97 13.01
CA THR A 119 -7.26 -14.56 13.40
C THR A 119 -8.56 -13.79 13.12
N ALA A 120 -8.98 -12.91 14.04
CA ALA A 120 -10.08 -11.99 13.78
C ALA A 120 -9.82 -11.12 12.54
N LEU A 121 -10.85 -10.86 11.74
CA LEU A 121 -10.78 -10.07 10.51
C LEU A 121 -10.22 -8.67 10.78
N SER A 122 -10.68 -7.99 11.84
CA SER A 122 -10.16 -6.66 12.20
C SER A 122 -8.67 -6.67 12.54
N VAL A 123 -8.19 -7.76 13.14
CA VAL A 123 -6.77 -7.94 13.49
C VAL A 123 -5.95 -8.23 12.24
N ALA A 124 -6.43 -9.12 11.37
CA ALA A 124 -5.79 -9.46 10.09
C ALA A 124 -5.68 -8.22 9.17
N MET A 125 -6.77 -7.47 9.01
CA MET A 125 -6.77 -6.21 8.25
C MET A 125 -5.89 -5.14 8.92
N GLY A 126 -5.82 -5.12 10.25
CA GLY A 126 -4.98 -4.19 11.00
C GLY A 126 -3.48 -4.30 10.72
N LYS A 127 -3.00 -5.42 10.16
CA LYS A 127 -1.61 -5.58 9.69
C LYS A 127 -1.27 -4.70 8.48
N PHE A 128 -2.27 -4.11 7.80
CA PHE A 128 -2.11 -3.34 6.56
C PHE A 128 -2.63 -1.90 6.69
N PRO A 129 -1.99 -1.03 7.51
CA PRO A 129 -2.46 0.33 7.77
C PRO A 129 -2.38 1.26 6.55
N LEU A 130 -1.57 0.91 5.54
CA LEU A 130 -1.51 1.63 4.26
C LEU A 130 -2.71 1.33 3.34
N VAL A 131 -3.46 0.27 3.63
CA VAL A 131 -4.61 -0.19 2.83
C VAL A 131 -5.91 0.14 3.55
N PHE A 132 -5.99 -0.15 4.85
CA PHE A 132 -7.22 -0.02 5.61
C PHE A 132 -7.14 1.15 6.60
N PRO A 133 -7.95 2.21 6.41
CA PRO A 133 -7.96 3.35 7.31
C PRO A 133 -8.41 2.96 8.73
N PRO A 134 -7.93 3.64 9.79
CA PRO A 134 -8.29 3.33 11.17
C PRO A 134 -9.79 3.25 11.44
N LEU A 135 -10.57 4.17 10.86
CA LEU A 135 -12.03 4.19 11.00
C LEU A 135 -12.68 2.91 10.47
N MET A 136 -12.21 2.39 9.34
CA MET A 136 -12.73 1.13 8.77
C MET A 136 -12.43 -0.04 9.70
N LEU A 137 -11.23 -0.12 10.25
CA LEU A 137 -10.85 -1.16 11.21
C LEU A 137 -11.69 -1.11 12.48
N SER A 138 -11.99 0.09 13.00
CA SER A 138 -12.87 0.27 14.16
C SER A 138 -14.29 -0.23 13.90
N LEU A 139 -14.85 0.05 12.72
CA LEU A 139 -16.19 -0.42 12.34
C LEU A 139 -16.26 -1.93 12.18
N ILE A 140 -15.24 -2.53 11.55
CA ILE A 140 -15.16 -3.99 11.36
C ILE A 140 -15.06 -4.68 12.72
N ARG A 141 -14.19 -4.19 13.62
CA ARG A 141 -14.07 -4.73 14.98
C ARG A 141 -15.40 -4.68 15.74
N ALA A 142 -16.16 -3.58 15.61
CA ALA A 142 -17.47 -3.47 16.23
C ALA A 142 -18.47 -4.48 15.63
N GLY A 143 -18.44 -4.69 14.33
CA GLY A 143 -19.26 -5.70 13.64
C GLY A 143 -18.95 -7.13 14.08
N GLU A 144 -17.67 -7.49 14.17
CA GLU A 144 -17.24 -8.82 14.64
C GLU A 144 -17.73 -9.12 16.06
N ALA A 145 -17.64 -8.14 16.96
CA ALA A 145 -18.13 -8.30 18.33
C ALA A 145 -19.66 -8.47 18.39
N GLY A 146 -20.40 -7.80 17.49
CA GLY A 146 -21.85 -7.93 17.39
C GLY A 146 -22.30 -9.30 16.87
N GLU A 147 -21.59 -9.86 15.88
CA GLU A 147 -21.85 -11.21 15.35
C GLU A 147 -21.60 -12.29 16.42
N LEU A 148 -20.48 -12.19 17.14
CA LEU A 148 -20.12 -13.08 18.25
C LEU A 148 -21.14 -13.05 19.40
N SER A 149 -21.75 -11.89 19.66
CA SER A 149 -22.78 -11.75 20.69
C SER A 149 -24.12 -12.39 20.29
N ARG A 150 -24.37 -12.62 19.00
CA ARG A 150 -25.66 -13.14 18.51
C ARG A 150 -25.69 -14.68 18.43
N ASN A 151 -24.52 -15.33 18.45
CA ASN A 151 -24.38 -16.78 18.41
C ASN A 151 -23.28 -17.22 19.41
N PRO A 152 -23.63 -17.37 20.71
CA PRO A 152 -22.66 -17.83 21.71
C PRO A 152 -22.31 -19.30 21.47
N PRO A 153 -21.11 -19.75 21.93
CA PRO A 153 -20.69 -21.14 21.84
C PRO A 153 -21.58 -22.09 22.66
#